data_AF-A0A2E5NLA5-F1
#
_entry.id   AF-A0A2E5NLA5-F1
#
_cell.length_a   1.000
_cell.length_b   1.000
_cell.length_c   1.000
_cell.angle_alpha   90.00
_cell.angle_beta   90.00
_cell.angle_gamma   90.00
#
_symmetry.space_group_name_H-M   'P 1'
#
loop_
_entity.id
_entity.type
_entity.pdbx_description
1 polymer ?
#
loop_
_entity_poly.entity_id
_entity_poly.type
_entity_poly.pdbx_seq_one_letter_code
_entity_poly.pdbx_strand_id
1 'polypeptide(L)'
;MSFFVTSEPIGDGGNLGGLEGADEHCQRLATNAGAGHRTWRAYLSTQARPGKPAINARDRIGDGPWYHARGVLRRPIKTSEIHGDTLIEAQRGSNMFKAFALTEKGNEINGVGDPMPNLHAIITGTQLDGRAFPTDVDRTCDNWTSNSEGAAQVGHSDRIGHGNQSWNSSHATTGCSQADFASWNGAGLFYCFAID
;
A
#
# COMPACT_ATOMS: atom_id res chain seq x y z
N MET A 1 -15.62 5.74 6.17
CA MET A 1 -14.36 5.06 5.76
C MET A 1 -13.23 6.07 5.86
N SER A 2 -12.08 5.64 6.38
CA SER A 2 -10.81 6.41 6.41
C SER A 2 -9.62 5.61 5.87
N PHE A 3 -9.85 4.40 5.36
CA PHE A 3 -8.83 3.57 4.74
C PHE A 3 -9.44 2.68 3.66
N PHE A 4 -8.71 2.46 2.58
CA PHE A 4 -9.02 1.44 1.56
C PHE A 4 -7.78 1.02 0.76
N VAL A 5 -7.90 -0.09 0.04
CA VAL A 5 -6.99 -0.49 -1.06
C VAL A 5 -7.60 0.02 -2.37
N THR A 6 -6.83 0.61 -3.27
CA THR A 6 -7.36 1.05 -4.58
C THR A 6 -8.08 -0.10 -5.30
N SER A 7 -9.33 0.09 -5.76
CA SER A 7 -10.02 -0.97 -6.53
C SER A 7 -9.48 -1.18 -7.95
N GLU A 8 -8.78 -0.18 -8.48
CA GLU A 8 -8.16 -0.19 -9.79
C GLU A 8 -6.78 0.48 -9.72
N PRO A 9 -5.80 0.01 -10.50
CA PRO A 9 -4.50 0.68 -10.57
C PRO A 9 -4.59 1.96 -11.40
N ILE A 10 -3.51 2.75 -11.38
CA ILE A 10 -3.32 3.82 -12.38
C ILE A 10 -3.16 3.22 -13.79
N GLY A 11 -2.49 2.07 -13.89
CA GLY A 11 -2.39 1.28 -15.12
C GLY A 11 -1.12 1.50 -15.94
N ASP A 12 -0.18 2.31 -15.43
CA ASP A 12 1.15 2.52 -16.04
C ASP A 12 2.27 1.88 -15.20
N GLY A 13 2.05 0.65 -14.71
CA GLY A 13 3.01 -0.03 -13.85
C GLY A 13 3.35 0.77 -12.59
N GLY A 14 4.66 0.90 -12.31
CA GLY A 14 5.19 1.68 -11.19
C GLY A 14 5.22 3.19 -11.42
N ASN A 15 4.91 3.67 -12.64
CA ASN A 15 4.81 5.10 -12.91
C ASN A 15 3.46 5.61 -12.44
N LEU A 16 3.43 6.16 -11.23
CA LEU A 16 2.23 6.72 -10.62
C LEU A 16 2.14 8.24 -10.81
N GLY A 17 3.10 8.86 -11.52
CA GLY A 17 3.31 10.31 -11.48
C GLY A 17 3.93 10.77 -10.15
N GLY A 18 4.71 9.91 -9.51
CA GLY A 18 5.25 10.16 -8.17
C GLY A 18 4.19 10.02 -7.08
N LEU A 19 4.54 10.47 -5.87
CA LEU A 19 3.62 10.44 -4.73
C LEU A 19 2.38 11.32 -4.93
N GLU A 20 2.52 12.42 -5.69
CA GLU A 20 1.41 13.33 -5.98
C GLU A 20 0.35 12.65 -6.85
N GLY A 21 0.73 12.01 -7.95
CA GLY A 21 -0.23 11.28 -8.79
C GLY A 21 -0.86 10.08 -8.06
N ALA A 22 -0.11 9.40 -7.18
CA ALA A 22 -0.67 8.37 -6.31
C ALA A 22 -1.72 8.93 -5.32
N ASP A 23 -1.44 10.09 -4.71
CA ASP A 23 -2.38 10.77 -3.80
C ASP A 23 -3.63 11.24 -4.54
N GLU A 24 -3.48 11.80 -5.75
CA GLU A 24 -4.62 12.20 -6.59
C GLU A 24 -5.51 11.01 -6.95
N HIS A 25 -4.92 9.85 -7.25
CA HIS A 25 -5.69 8.63 -7.51
C HIS A 25 -6.47 8.16 -6.28
N CYS A 26 -5.85 8.20 -5.09
CA CYS A 26 -6.55 7.96 -3.83
C CYS A 26 -7.74 8.94 -3.65
N GLN A 27 -7.50 10.25 -3.87
CA GLN A 27 -8.53 11.27 -3.73
C GLN A 27 -9.70 11.05 -4.70
N ARG A 28 -9.41 10.70 -5.96
CA ARG A 28 -10.42 10.41 -6.98
C ARG A 28 -11.28 9.22 -6.60
N LEU A 29 -10.67 8.10 -6.22
CA LEU A 29 -11.40 6.89 -5.82
C LEU A 29 -12.26 7.13 -4.58
N ALA A 30 -11.71 7.81 -3.57
CA ALA A 30 -12.46 8.19 -2.39
C ALA A 30 -13.65 9.11 -2.71
N THR A 31 -13.46 10.07 -3.62
CA THR A 31 -14.54 10.96 -4.08
C THR A 31 -15.68 10.18 -4.72
N ASN A 32 -15.35 9.23 -5.59
CA ASN A 32 -16.34 8.36 -6.23
C ASN A 32 -17.09 7.47 -5.22
N ALA A 33 -16.45 7.14 -4.09
CA ALA A 33 -17.05 6.41 -2.98
C ALA A 33 -17.76 7.32 -1.93
N GLY A 34 -17.88 8.63 -2.19
CA GLY A 34 -18.55 9.59 -1.29
C GLY A 34 -17.71 10.08 -0.11
N ALA A 35 -16.41 9.80 -0.09
CA ALA A 35 -15.46 10.20 0.95
C ALA A 35 -14.46 11.28 0.48
N GLY A 36 -14.80 12.02 -0.59
CA GLY A 36 -13.93 13.05 -1.19
C GLY A 36 -13.76 14.33 -0.37
N HIS A 37 -14.54 14.51 0.70
CA HIS A 37 -14.39 15.64 1.62
C HIS A 37 -13.14 15.54 2.51
N ARG A 38 -12.50 14.36 2.53
CA ARG A 38 -11.29 14.10 3.30
C ARG A 38 -10.04 14.30 2.47
N THR A 39 -8.92 14.50 3.14
CA THR A 39 -7.60 14.50 2.50
C THR A 39 -7.04 13.08 2.49
N TRP A 40 -6.71 12.55 1.31
CA TRP A 40 -6.19 11.19 1.16
C TRP A 40 -4.72 11.16 0.76
N ARG A 41 -3.98 10.20 1.31
CA ARG A 41 -2.58 9.92 0.96
C ARG A 41 -2.39 8.45 0.62
N ALA A 42 -1.60 8.20 -0.42
CA ALA A 42 -1.09 6.88 -0.75
C ALA A 42 -0.02 6.46 0.27
N TYR A 43 -0.13 5.25 0.79
CA TYR A 43 0.89 4.65 1.67
C TYR A 43 2.04 4.11 0.81
N LEU A 44 2.92 5.02 0.40
CA LEU A 44 4.08 4.75 -0.44
C LEU A 44 5.30 5.50 0.11
N SER A 45 6.41 4.79 0.20
CA SER A 45 7.72 5.37 0.54
C SER A 45 8.47 5.78 -0.74
N THR A 46 9.37 6.75 -0.63
CA THR A 46 10.35 7.09 -1.67
C THR A 46 11.76 7.01 -1.11
N GLN A 47 12.70 6.57 -1.93
CA GLN A 47 14.12 6.54 -1.60
C GLN A 47 14.76 7.92 -1.74
N ALA A 48 15.83 8.15 -0.98
CA ALA A 48 16.57 9.40 -1.06
C ALA A 48 17.17 9.62 -2.45
N ARG A 49 17.26 10.88 -2.86
CA ARG A 49 17.95 11.34 -4.08
C ARG A 49 18.90 12.48 -3.69
N PRO A 50 19.88 12.85 -4.53
CA PRO A 50 20.74 14.01 -4.25
C PRO A 50 19.90 15.26 -3.92
N GLY A 51 20.07 15.80 -2.71
CA GLY A 51 19.33 16.97 -2.23
C GLY A 51 17.86 16.73 -1.86
N LYS A 52 17.36 15.48 -1.90
CA LYS A 52 15.99 15.13 -1.50
C LYS A 52 16.00 13.96 -0.51
N PRO A 53 15.57 14.15 0.75
CA PRO A 53 15.52 13.06 1.72
C PRO A 53 14.51 11.98 1.28
N ALA A 54 14.70 10.76 1.81
CA ALA A 54 13.70 9.71 1.68
C ALA A 54 12.38 10.14 2.36
N ILE A 55 11.26 9.63 1.87
CA ILE A 55 9.94 9.86 2.47
C ILE A 55 9.42 8.51 2.93
N ASN A 56 9.09 8.39 4.21
CA ASN A 56 8.54 7.17 4.77
C ASN A 56 7.01 7.16 4.62
N ALA A 57 6.44 6.07 4.14
CA ALA A 57 5.00 5.90 4.03
C ALA A 57 4.28 6.14 5.37
N ARG A 58 4.87 5.65 6.47
CA ARG A 58 4.30 5.81 7.82
C ARG A 58 4.14 7.26 8.27
N ASP A 59 5.05 8.14 7.86
CA ASP A 59 5.05 9.55 8.29
C ASP A 59 4.01 10.37 7.52
N ARG A 60 3.48 9.83 6.41
CA ARG A 60 2.55 10.52 5.52
C ARG A 60 1.08 10.31 5.89
N ILE A 61 0.76 9.27 6.64
CA ILE A 61 -0.62 8.84 6.84
C ILE A 61 -1.28 9.43 8.09
N GLY A 62 -0.53 10.02 9.01
CA GLY A 62 -1.03 10.48 10.32
C GLY A 62 -1.08 9.36 11.36
N ASP A 63 -1.85 9.55 12.45
CA ASP A 63 -1.94 8.60 13.58
C ASP A 63 -3.18 7.68 13.55
N GLY A 64 -4.14 7.97 12.66
CA GLY A 64 -5.46 7.35 12.64
C GLY A 64 -6.44 8.02 13.62
N PRO A 65 -7.59 7.39 13.96
CA PRO A 65 -7.99 6.02 13.65
C PRO A 65 -8.50 5.82 12.21
N TRP A 66 -8.10 4.71 11.58
CA TRP A 66 -8.60 4.34 10.25
C TRP A 66 -9.60 3.20 10.28
N TYR A 67 -10.70 3.38 9.56
CA TYR A 67 -11.78 2.42 9.39
C TYR A 67 -11.88 2.00 7.92
N HIS A 68 -11.99 0.70 7.69
CA HIS A 68 -12.23 0.14 6.36
C HIS A 68 -13.58 0.57 5.76
N ALA A 69 -13.77 0.26 4.49
CA ALA A 69 -14.88 0.71 3.67
C ALA A 69 -16.28 0.27 4.13
N ARG A 70 -16.44 -0.98 4.61
CA ARG A 70 -17.77 -1.51 4.98
C ARG A 70 -18.25 -1.03 6.35
N GLY A 71 -17.37 -0.49 7.21
CA GLY A 71 -17.72 -0.05 8.56
C GLY A 71 -18.23 -1.15 9.52
N VAL A 72 -18.29 -2.40 9.09
CA VAL A 72 -18.78 -3.54 9.90
C VAL A 72 -17.79 -3.97 10.99
N LEU A 73 -16.49 -3.80 10.73
CA LEU A 73 -15.46 -3.92 11.77
C LEU A 73 -15.37 -2.58 12.47
N ARG A 74 -15.92 -2.52 13.68
CA ARG A 74 -15.95 -1.29 14.49
C ARG A 74 -14.60 -0.95 15.12
N ARG A 75 -13.62 -1.86 15.06
CA ARG A 75 -12.27 -1.64 15.58
C ARG A 75 -11.42 -0.97 14.48
N PRO A 76 -11.02 0.30 14.65
CA PRO A 76 -10.09 0.94 13.74
C PRO A 76 -8.67 0.41 13.94
N ILE A 77 -7.79 0.74 13.00
CA ILE A 77 -6.35 0.61 13.14
C ILE A 77 -5.71 1.99 13.38
N LYS A 78 -4.50 1.99 13.93
CA LYS A 78 -3.66 3.18 14.13
C LYS A 78 -2.22 2.86 13.75
N THR A 79 -1.41 3.89 13.53
CA THR A 79 -0.04 3.79 12.99
C THR A 79 0.82 2.81 13.78
N SER A 80 0.88 3.02 15.11
CA SER A 80 1.73 2.20 15.97
C SER A 80 1.41 0.70 15.92
N GLU A 81 0.13 0.34 15.73
CA GLU A 81 -0.29 -1.06 15.62
C GLU A 81 0.07 -1.70 14.29
N ILE A 82 0.01 -0.95 13.19
CA ILE A 82 0.32 -1.49 11.86
C ILE A 82 1.83 -1.56 11.59
N HIS A 83 2.63 -0.82 12.36
CA HIS A 83 4.10 -0.83 12.30
C HIS A 83 4.77 -1.55 13.48
N GLY A 84 4.03 -1.90 14.53
CA GLY A 84 4.56 -2.65 15.68
C GLY A 84 5.56 -1.84 16.50
N ASP A 85 5.27 -0.56 16.78
CA ASP A 85 6.22 0.37 17.42
C ASP A 85 6.58 -0.03 18.86
N THR A 86 5.74 -0.82 19.51
CA THR A 86 6.04 -1.46 20.79
C THR A 86 6.13 -2.98 20.66
N LEU A 87 6.90 -3.63 21.54
CA LEU A 87 6.98 -5.09 21.58
C LEU A 87 5.60 -5.75 21.70
N ILE A 88 4.70 -5.16 22.47
CA ILE A 88 3.32 -5.66 22.65
C ILE A 88 2.54 -5.57 21.34
N GLU A 89 2.66 -4.47 20.60
CA GLU A 89 2.02 -4.31 19.30
C GLU A 89 2.61 -5.26 18.26
N ALA A 90 3.95 -5.40 18.22
CA ALA A 90 4.63 -6.34 17.34
C ALA A 90 4.21 -7.80 17.60
N GLN A 91 4.07 -8.20 18.87
CA GLN A 91 3.59 -9.53 19.26
C GLN A 91 2.13 -9.79 18.88
N ARG A 92 1.27 -8.77 18.95
CA ARG A 92 -0.12 -8.86 18.47
C ARG A 92 -0.20 -8.94 16.95
N GLY A 93 0.77 -8.34 16.27
CA GLY A 93 0.83 -8.25 14.82
C GLY A 93 -0.13 -7.18 14.26
N SER A 94 0.12 -6.82 13.00
CA SER A 94 -0.67 -5.82 12.30
C SER A 94 -2.09 -6.32 12.01
N ASN A 95 -3.09 -5.46 12.27
CA ASN A 95 -4.49 -5.71 11.94
C ASN A 95 -4.84 -5.42 10.47
N MET A 96 -3.83 -5.38 9.61
CA MET A 96 -3.96 -5.29 8.15
C MET A 96 -4.13 -6.69 7.55
N PHE A 97 -5.31 -7.29 7.70
CA PHE A 97 -5.67 -8.60 7.15
C PHE A 97 -6.75 -8.47 6.08
N LYS A 98 -7.02 -9.55 5.33
CA LYS A 98 -7.94 -9.58 4.18
C LYS A 98 -9.27 -8.87 4.41
N ALA A 99 -9.98 -9.21 5.48
CA ALA A 99 -11.28 -8.63 5.78
C ALA A 99 -11.23 -7.14 6.22
N PHE A 100 -10.04 -6.61 6.51
CA PHE A 100 -9.79 -5.17 6.71
C PHE A 100 -9.34 -4.48 5.42
N ALA A 101 -8.50 -5.11 4.61
CA ALA A 101 -7.93 -4.61 3.36
C ALA A 101 -8.94 -4.63 2.21
N LEU A 102 -9.99 -3.81 2.32
CA LEU A 102 -11.06 -3.71 1.33
C LEU A 102 -10.87 -2.53 0.40
N THR A 103 -11.49 -2.61 -0.78
CA THR A 103 -11.55 -1.49 -1.70
C THR A 103 -12.43 -0.35 -1.20
N GLU A 104 -12.34 0.83 -1.82
CA GLU A 104 -13.22 1.97 -1.52
C GLU A 104 -14.71 1.64 -1.72
N LYS A 105 -14.99 0.61 -2.53
CA LYS A 105 -16.34 0.06 -2.79
C LYS A 105 -16.77 -1.02 -1.78
N GLY A 106 -15.89 -1.38 -0.85
CA GLY A 106 -16.15 -2.42 0.16
C GLY A 106 -15.90 -3.85 -0.30
N ASN A 107 -15.29 -4.05 -1.47
CA ASN A 107 -14.98 -5.38 -2.00
C ASN A 107 -13.67 -5.91 -1.42
N GLU A 108 -13.57 -7.23 -1.30
CA GLU A 108 -12.31 -7.89 -0.97
C GLU A 108 -11.37 -7.87 -2.17
N ILE A 109 -10.06 -7.84 -1.89
CA ILE A 109 -9.03 -8.06 -2.89
C ILE A 109 -8.85 -9.57 -3.04
N ASN A 110 -8.93 -10.06 -4.28
CA ASN A 110 -8.68 -11.46 -4.56
C ASN A 110 -7.24 -11.82 -4.15
N GLY A 111 -7.10 -12.81 -3.28
CA GLY A 111 -5.83 -13.32 -2.81
C GLY A 111 -5.68 -14.82 -2.98
N VAL A 112 -4.79 -15.42 -2.18
CA VAL A 112 -4.51 -16.85 -2.28
C VAL A 112 -5.76 -17.67 -1.93
N GLY A 113 -6.18 -18.52 -2.88
CA GLY A 113 -7.37 -19.37 -2.75
C GLY A 113 -8.67 -18.78 -3.29
N ASP A 114 -8.66 -17.53 -3.72
CA ASP A 114 -9.82 -16.88 -4.38
C ASP A 114 -9.87 -17.16 -5.89
N PRO A 115 -10.98 -16.83 -6.56
CA PRO A 115 -11.02 -16.80 -8.02
C PRO A 115 -9.93 -15.90 -8.61
N MET A 116 -9.34 -16.35 -9.72
CA MET A 116 -8.35 -15.57 -10.46
C MET A 116 -8.97 -14.31 -11.10
N PRO A 117 -8.19 -13.24 -11.29
CA PRO A 117 -6.76 -13.12 -10.97
C PRO A 117 -6.51 -12.95 -9.46
N ASN A 118 -5.38 -13.49 -8.99
CA ASN A 118 -4.84 -13.14 -7.67
C ASN A 118 -4.18 -11.76 -7.76
N LEU A 119 -4.61 -10.86 -6.88
CA LEU A 119 -4.24 -9.43 -6.83
C LEU A 119 -3.71 -9.02 -5.45
N HIS A 120 -3.31 -9.99 -4.61
CA HIS A 120 -2.97 -9.69 -3.23
C HIS A 120 -1.70 -8.87 -3.05
N ALA A 121 -0.82 -8.79 -4.05
CA ALA A 121 0.42 -8.03 -3.98
C ALA A 121 0.15 -6.55 -4.17
N ILE A 122 0.36 -5.78 -3.10
CA ILE A 122 0.09 -4.35 -3.00
C ILE A 122 1.42 -3.60 -2.94
N ILE A 123 1.64 -2.62 -3.83
CA ILE A 123 2.89 -1.85 -3.88
C ILE A 123 2.98 -0.89 -2.70
N THR A 124 4.17 -0.78 -2.10
CA THR A 124 4.44 0.04 -0.90
C THR A 124 5.78 0.77 -0.94
N GLY A 125 6.81 0.14 -1.50
CA GLY A 125 8.20 0.64 -1.46
C GLY A 125 8.80 0.78 -0.06
N THR A 126 8.24 0.08 0.93
CA THR A 126 8.55 0.30 2.34
C THR A 126 9.08 -0.94 3.03
N GLN A 127 9.92 -0.76 4.03
CA GLN A 127 10.32 -1.79 4.99
C GLN A 127 9.17 -2.12 5.95
N LEU A 128 9.33 -3.18 6.75
CA LEU A 128 8.31 -3.68 7.69
C LEU A 128 7.78 -2.61 8.65
N ASP A 129 8.66 -1.73 9.11
CA ASP A 129 8.35 -0.64 10.03
C ASP A 129 7.73 0.58 9.35
N GLY A 130 7.44 0.53 8.04
CA GLY A 130 6.85 1.63 7.28
C GLY A 130 7.83 2.72 6.84
N ARG A 131 9.14 2.48 6.94
CA ARG A 131 10.19 3.37 6.44
C ARG A 131 10.67 3.03 5.04
N ALA A 132 11.20 4.02 4.34
CA ALA A 132 11.80 3.83 3.03
C ALA A 132 12.99 2.86 3.06
N PHE A 133 13.23 2.18 1.95
CA PHE A 133 14.48 1.44 1.76
C PHE A 133 15.68 2.41 1.59
N PRO A 134 16.92 1.94 1.84
CA PRO A 134 18.13 2.65 1.42
C PRO A 134 18.26 2.73 -0.10
N THR A 135 19.22 3.50 -0.63
CA THR A 135 19.35 3.80 -2.08
C THR A 135 20.18 2.78 -2.87
N ASP A 136 20.62 1.69 -2.24
CA ASP A 136 21.46 0.66 -2.85
C ASP A 136 20.72 -0.18 -3.89
N VAL A 137 19.43 -0.44 -3.66
CA VAL A 137 18.53 -1.13 -4.59
C VAL A 137 17.23 -0.36 -4.71
N ASP A 138 16.73 -0.15 -5.93
CA ASP A 138 15.44 0.50 -6.13
C ASP A 138 14.28 -0.45 -5.79
N ARG A 139 13.46 0.01 -4.86
CA ARG A 139 12.26 -0.63 -4.32
C ARG A 139 11.01 0.22 -4.56
N THR A 140 11.12 1.27 -5.37
CA THR A 140 10.10 2.30 -5.54
C THR A 140 9.83 2.63 -7.00
N CYS A 141 10.39 1.90 -7.97
CA CYS A 141 10.22 2.20 -9.40
C CYS A 141 10.58 3.65 -9.76
N ASP A 142 11.81 4.03 -9.43
CA ASP A 142 12.34 5.39 -9.52
C ASP A 142 11.46 6.40 -8.76
N ASN A 143 11.15 6.14 -7.49
CA ASN A 143 10.25 6.99 -6.70
C ASN A 143 8.88 7.21 -7.38
N TRP A 144 8.37 6.13 -7.98
CA TRP A 144 7.07 6.03 -8.64
C TRP A 144 6.93 6.87 -9.90
N THR A 145 8.05 7.09 -10.61
CA THR A 145 8.09 7.80 -11.90
C THR A 145 8.56 6.92 -13.06
N SER A 146 8.76 5.62 -12.84
CA SER A 146 9.17 4.68 -13.89
C SER A 146 8.30 3.43 -13.93
N ASN A 147 8.03 2.97 -15.15
CA ASN A 147 7.38 1.69 -15.43
C ASN A 147 8.36 0.66 -16.01
N SER A 148 9.65 0.97 -16.07
CA SER A 148 10.68 0.13 -16.69
C SER A 148 11.92 -0.09 -15.83
N GLU A 149 12.24 0.85 -14.93
CA GLU A 149 13.46 0.83 -14.12
C GLU A 149 13.18 0.45 -12.67
N GLY A 150 14.07 -0.37 -12.10
CA GLY A 150 14.01 -0.79 -10.71
C GLY A 150 12.99 -1.89 -10.44
N ALA A 151 12.54 -1.96 -9.19
CA ALA A 151 11.48 -2.85 -8.74
C ALA A 151 10.62 -2.15 -7.69
N ALA A 152 9.42 -2.67 -7.42
CA ALA A 152 8.59 -2.22 -6.31
C ALA A 152 8.71 -3.22 -5.15
N GLN A 153 8.88 -2.74 -3.93
CA GLN A 153 8.55 -3.56 -2.76
C GLN A 153 7.02 -3.66 -2.65
N VAL A 154 6.53 -4.88 -2.45
CA VAL A 154 5.12 -5.18 -2.21
C VAL A 154 4.91 -5.83 -0.84
N GLY A 155 3.70 -5.69 -0.31
CA GLY A 155 3.18 -6.56 0.75
C GLY A 155 1.91 -7.27 0.31
N HIS A 156 1.36 -8.13 1.18
CA HIS A 156 0.20 -8.97 0.86
C HIS A 156 -1.05 -8.53 1.62
N SER A 157 -2.09 -8.14 0.89
CA SER A 157 -3.38 -7.70 1.48
C SER A 157 -4.09 -8.79 2.30
N ASP A 158 -3.85 -10.06 1.95
CA ASP A 158 -4.37 -11.22 2.66
C ASP A 158 -3.43 -11.75 3.76
N ARG A 159 -2.20 -11.21 3.86
CA ARG A 159 -1.11 -11.69 4.72
C ARG A 159 -0.71 -13.15 4.47
N ILE A 160 -0.97 -13.68 3.27
CA ILE A 160 -0.57 -15.03 2.90
C ILE A 160 0.64 -14.95 1.96
N GLY A 161 1.76 -15.53 2.39
CA GLY A 161 2.96 -15.63 1.56
C GLY A 161 3.85 -16.79 2.01
N HIS A 162 4.77 -17.20 1.14
CA HIS A 162 5.68 -18.34 1.34
C HIS A 162 6.78 -18.02 2.36
N GLY A 163 6.43 -17.93 3.64
CA GLY A 163 7.35 -17.63 4.75
C GLY A 163 7.42 -16.16 5.15
N ASN A 164 6.86 -15.25 4.35
CA ASN A 164 6.67 -13.84 4.70
C ASN A 164 5.19 -13.45 4.59
N GLN A 165 4.59 -13.03 5.70
CA GLN A 165 3.16 -12.68 5.83
C GLN A 165 2.96 -11.17 6.00
N SER A 166 3.96 -10.38 5.59
CA SER A 166 3.93 -8.93 5.75
C SER A 166 2.92 -8.28 4.81
N TRP A 167 2.09 -7.42 5.38
CA TRP A 167 1.11 -6.62 4.64
C TRP A 167 1.76 -5.50 3.83
N ASN A 168 2.97 -5.06 4.20
CA ASN A 168 3.65 -3.92 3.57
C ASN A 168 5.04 -4.22 2.99
N SER A 169 5.66 -5.36 3.30
CA SER A 169 7.04 -5.65 2.89
C SER A 169 7.30 -7.16 2.83
N SER A 170 6.63 -7.83 1.91
CA SER A 170 6.77 -9.27 1.66
C SER A 170 7.97 -9.60 0.78
N HIS A 171 8.02 -9.02 -0.42
CA HIS A 171 9.10 -9.21 -1.39
C HIS A 171 9.14 -8.04 -2.38
N ALA A 172 10.16 -8.03 -3.23
CA ALA A 172 10.21 -7.13 -4.36
C ALA A 172 9.65 -7.80 -5.62
N THR A 173 9.18 -6.99 -6.56
CA THR A 173 8.85 -7.42 -7.92
C THR A 173 10.14 -7.62 -8.75
N THR A 174 10.01 -8.22 -9.93
CA THR A 174 11.12 -8.37 -10.90
C THR A 174 11.34 -7.14 -11.77
N GLY A 175 10.39 -6.21 -11.76
CA GLY A 175 10.42 -4.98 -12.55
C GLY A 175 9.24 -4.09 -12.18
N CYS A 176 9.08 -3.02 -12.94
CA CYS A 176 8.09 -1.96 -12.68
C CYS A 176 6.99 -1.89 -13.72
N SER A 177 6.95 -2.80 -14.69
CA SER A 177 5.88 -2.81 -15.68
C SER A 177 4.60 -3.43 -15.12
N GLN A 178 3.48 -3.17 -15.77
CA GLN A 178 2.21 -3.83 -15.43
C GLN A 178 2.31 -5.36 -15.55
N ALA A 179 3.09 -5.86 -16.52
CA ALA A 179 3.32 -7.29 -16.70
C ALA A 179 4.17 -7.88 -15.58
N ASP A 180 5.19 -7.15 -15.10
CA ASP A 180 5.96 -7.56 -13.93
C ASP A 180 5.07 -7.69 -12.69
N PHE A 181 4.20 -6.71 -12.45
CA PHE A 181 3.27 -6.76 -11.32
C PHE A 181 2.32 -7.96 -11.43
N ALA A 182 1.77 -8.22 -12.63
CA ALA A 182 0.91 -9.37 -12.88
C ALA A 182 1.63 -10.71 -12.61
N SER A 183 2.92 -10.82 -12.97
CA SER A 183 3.73 -12.01 -12.70
C SER A 183 3.91 -12.31 -11.21
N TRP A 184 3.70 -11.31 -10.35
CA TRP A 184 3.82 -11.37 -8.90
C TRP A 184 2.46 -11.31 -8.18
N ASN A 185 1.36 -11.70 -8.85
CA ASN A 185 0.00 -11.68 -8.30
C ASN A 185 -0.43 -10.28 -7.81
N GLY A 186 -0.03 -9.25 -8.55
CA GLY A 186 -0.38 -7.86 -8.28
C GLY A 186 -0.92 -7.17 -9.52
N ALA A 187 -1.52 -6.01 -9.31
CA ALA A 187 -1.95 -5.13 -10.40
C ALA A 187 -1.39 -3.70 -10.28
N GLY A 188 -0.48 -3.42 -9.34
CA GLY A 188 -0.09 -2.05 -9.00
C GLY A 188 -1.13 -1.34 -8.13
N LEU A 189 -1.86 -2.12 -7.32
CA LEU A 189 -2.77 -1.59 -6.30
C LEU A 189 -1.96 -1.08 -5.11
N PHE A 190 -2.46 -0.05 -4.42
CA PHE A 190 -1.82 0.51 -3.23
C PHE A 190 -2.86 0.89 -2.16
N TYR A 191 -2.38 1.18 -0.95
CA TYR A 191 -3.23 1.57 0.17
C TYR A 191 -3.43 3.09 0.21
N CYS A 192 -4.64 3.53 0.55
CA CYS A 192 -5.03 4.93 0.70
C CYS A 192 -5.53 5.18 2.12
N PHE A 193 -4.99 6.22 2.77
CA PHE A 193 -5.32 6.61 4.14
C PHE A 193 -5.84 8.05 4.16
N ALA A 194 -6.94 8.29 4.87
CA ALA A 194 -7.38 9.64 5.20
C ALA A 194 -6.48 10.20 6.32
N ILE A 195 -6.11 11.48 6.22
CA ILE A 195 -5.11 12.11 7.13
C ILE A 195 -5.68 13.26 7.96
N ASP A 196 -7.00 13.42 7.96
CA ASP A 196 -7.75 14.50 8.57
C ASP A 196 -8.54 14.08 9.83
#